data_AF-A0A7V9ZN05-F1
#
_entry.id   AF-A0A7V9ZN05-F1
#
_cell.length_a   1.000
_cell.length_b   1.000
_cell.length_c   1.000
_cell.angle_alpha   90.00
_cell.angle_beta   90.00
_cell.angle_gamma   90.00
#
_symmetry.space_group_name_H-M   'P 1'
#
loop_
_entity.id
_entity.type
_entity.pdbx_description
1 polymer ?
#
loop_
_entity_poly.entity_id
_entity_poly.type
_entity_poly.pdbx_seq_one_letter_code
_entity_poly.pdbx_strand_id
1 'polypeptide(L)'
;MSAANAAVVLGKGAEKARVESPLNLAILVQDDLVSRVGSELKVTRDFIRSLPAGSRVMVAYVRAGSLQVRQAFTDDLEMAAKALRVPVGSTAVSPYNPYVEVIEALRKFEEGGQNPNALLLISDGLDTSRGFDIDSAANTIDLLRSIKEANKRNVAVYSFYAPSVGLTSWNSRAIGYGQSSLNRLSNETGGRAFFQGSSFVTFDSYFDRLRQTLNDQYSTAY
;
A
#
# COMPACT_ATOMS: atom_id res chain seq x y z
N MET A 1 45.06 -9.25 28.66
CA MET A 1 43.82 -8.57 29.12
C MET A 1 43.37 -7.64 28.01
N SER A 2 42.22 -7.74 27.35
CA SER A 2 41.20 -8.78 27.13
C SER A 2 40.36 -8.18 25.97
N ALA A 3 40.48 -8.61 24.71
CA ALA A 3 39.71 -9.69 24.06
C ALA A 3 38.18 -9.72 24.31
N ALA A 4 37.59 -8.72 25.00
CA ALA A 4 36.17 -8.73 25.35
C ALA A 4 35.26 -7.89 24.42
N ASN A 5 35.82 -7.04 23.55
CA ASN A 5 35.03 -6.13 22.71
C ASN A 5 34.89 -6.53 21.23
N ALA A 6 35.44 -7.66 20.81
CA ALA A 6 35.40 -8.09 19.40
C ALA A 6 34.33 -9.15 19.09
N ALA A 7 33.66 -9.72 20.11
CA ALA A 7 32.77 -10.87 19.95
C ALA A 7 31.27 -10.53 19.88
N VAL A 8 30.86 -9.28 20.12
CA VAL A 8 29.44 -8.88 20.08
C VAL A 8 28.97 -8.50 18.66
N VAL A 9 29.89 -8.36 17.69
CA VAL A 9 29.57 -7.84 16.35
C VAL A 9 29.26 -8.93 15.31
N LEU A 10 29.33 -10.22 15.65
CA LEU A 10 29.20 -11.31 14.66
C LEU A 10 28.11 -12.33 15.01
N GLY A 11 26.91 -11.85 15.37
CA GLY A 11 25.84 -12.72 15.83
C GLY A 11 24.42 -12.18 15.70
N LYS A 12 24.06 -11.52 14.61
CA LYS A 12 22.66 -11.45 14.16
C LYS A 12 22.64 -11.53 12.64
N GLY A 13 22.27 -12.69 12.10
CA GLY A 13 21.72 -12.73 10.75
C GLY A 13 20.62 -11.67 10.68
N ALA A 14 20.61 -10.85 9.63
CA ALA A 14 19.69 -9.73 9.48
C ALA A 14 18.24 -10.24 9.60
N GLU A 15 17.70 -10.22 10.81
CA GLU A 15 16.30 -10.47 11.03
C GLU A 15 15.59 -9.32 10.32
N LYS A 16 14.78 -9.65 9.30
CA LYS A 16 14.01 -8.63 8.57
C LYS A 16 13.33 -7.75 9.62
N ALA A 17 13.64 -6.45 9.60
CA ALA A 17 13.13 -5.49 10.59
C ALA A 17 11.63 -5.67 10.71
N ARG A 18 11.08 -5.89 11.90
CA ARG A 18 9.63 -6.05 12.11
C ARG A 18 9.01 -4.68 12.38
N VAL A 19 7.70 -4.54 12.15
CA VAL A 19 6.99 -3.34 12.62
C VAL A 19 6.95 -3.39 14.16
N GLU A 20 7.39 -2.32 14.82
CA GLU A 20 7.59 -2.32 16.28
C GLU A 20 6.33 -1.91 17.05
N SER A 21 5.55 -0.98 16.49
CA SER A 21 4.38 -0.40 17.16
C SER A 21 3.05 -0.86 16.52
N PRO A 22 2.00 -1.12 17.31
CA PRO A 22 0.66 -1.43 16.80
C PRO A 22 0.11 -0.32 15.91
N LEU A 23 -0.60 -0.72 14.84
CA LEU A 23 -1.22 0.22 13.91
C LEU A 23 -2.55 -0.31 13.37
N ASN A 24 -3.38 0.60 12.87
CA ASN A 24 -4.52 0.25 12.03
C ASN A 24 -4.06 0.32 10.56
N LEU A 25 -4.10 -0.81 9.86
CA LEU A 25 -3.65 -0.90 8.48
C LEU A 25 -4.80 -1.33 7.54
N ALA A 26 -5.16 -0.46 6.60
CA ALA A 26 -5.98 -0.85 5.46
C ALA A 26 -5.08 -1.31 4.31
N ILE A 27 -5.32 -2.49 3.75
CA ILE A 27 -4.64 -2.98 2.55
C ILE A 27 -5.65 -3.00 1.40
N LEU A 28 -5.39 -2.18 0.40
CA LEU A 28 -6.17 -2.10 -0.83
C LEU A 28 -5.39 -2.73 -1.97
N VAL A 29 -6.02 -3.67 -2.68
CA VAL A 29 -5.42 -4.31 -3.87
C VAL A 29 -6.30 -4.03 -5.08
N GLN A 30 -5.74 -3.39 -6.10
CA GLN A 30 -6.45 -3.22 -7.36
C GLN A 30 -6.67 -4.58 -8.04
N ASP A 31 -7.88 -4.82 -8.53
CA ASP A 31 -8.32 -6.18 -8.87
C ASP A 31 -7.99 -6.59 -10.32
N ASP A 32 -7.54 -5.65 -11.16
CA ASP A 32 -7.11 -5.88 -12.54
C ASP A 32 -5.57 -5.95 -12.69
N LEU A 33 -4.84 -6.05 -11.57
CA LEU A 33 -3.39 -6.19 -11.57
C LEU A 33 -2.92 -7.45 -12.29
N VAL A 34 -1.72 -7.38 -12.89
CA VAL A 34 -1.12 -8.54 -13.57
C VAL A 34 -0.99 -9.75 -12.64
N SER A 35 -1.08 -10.96 -13.19
CA SER A 35 -1.06 -12.22 -12.44
C SER A 35 0.16 -12.40 -11.54
N ARG A 36 1.30 -11.77 -11.88
CA ARG A 36 2.52 -11.75 -11.07
C ARG A 36 2.30 -11.14 -9.68
N VAL A 37 1.31 -10.27 -9.48
CA VAL A 37 0.96 -9.80 -8.13
C VAL A 37 0.46 -10.96 -7.26
N GLY A 38 -0.21 -11.95 -7.85
CA GLY A 38 -0.69 -13.14 -7.17
C GLY A 38 0.42 -13.95 -6.50
N SER A 39 1.60 -14.05 -7.12
CA SER A 39 2.75 -14.76 -6.53
C SER A 39 3.35 -14.04 -5.32
N GLU A 40 3.17 -12.72 -5.23
CA GLU A 40 3.71 -11.90 -4.16
C GLU A 40 2.78 -11.80 -2.94
N LEU A 41 1.52 -12.26 -3.07
CA LEU A 41 0.56 -12.21 -1.97
C LEU A 41 0.98 -13.05 -0.76
N LYS A 42 1.83 -14.06 -0.93
CA LYS A 42 2.38 -14.80 0.21
C LYS A 42 3.14 -13.85 1.14
N VAL A 43 3.98 -12.98 0.58
CA VAL A 43 4.76 -12.00 1.34
C VAL A 43 3.84 -11.00 2.04
N THR A 44 2.77 -10.54 1.38
CA THR A 44 1.76 -9.68 2.01
C THR A 44 1.07 -10.36 3.19
N ARG A 45 0.71 -11.65 3.07
CA ARG A 45 0.12 -12.43 4.17
C ARG A 45 1.09 -12.56 5.34
N ASP A 46 2.34 -12.87 5.05
CA ASP A 46 3.38 -13.02 6.06
C ASP A 46 3.67 -11.67 6.74
N PHE A 47 3.62 -10.56 6.01
CA PHE A 47 3.69 -9.22 6.58
C PHE A 47 2.53 -8.94 7.54
N ILE A 48 1.27 -9.20 7.15
CA ILE A 48 0.10 -9.02 8.03
C ILE A 48 0.26 -9.81 9.32
N ARG A 49 0.65 -11.08 9.23
CA ARG A 49 0.86 -11.96 10.40
C ARG A 49 1.99 -11.51 11.30
N SER A 50 2.96 -10.77 10.75
CA SER A 50 4.12 -10.25 11.49
C SER A 50 3.85 -8.95 12.22
N LEU A 51 2.69 -8.31 12.01
CA LEU A 51 2.35 -7.07 12.69
C LEU A 51 2.23 -7.30 14.21
N PRO A 52 2.62 -6.30 15.03
CA PRO A 52 2.59 -6.42 16.47
C PRO A 52 1.16 -6.56 17.01
N ALA A 53 1.02 -7.26 18.14
CA ALA A 53 -0.26 -7.45 18.81
C ALA A 53 -0.94 -6.10 19.12
N GLY A 54 -2.26 -6.04 18.95
CA GLY A 54 -3.03 -4.79 19.04
C GLY A 54 -3.17 -4.05 17.70
N SER A 55 -2.48 -4.50 16.65
CA SER A 55 -2.72 -4.02 15.29
C SER A 55 -4.07 -4.49 14.77
N ARG A 56 -4.71 -3.69 13.91
CA ARG A 56 -5.97 -4.06 13.24
C ARG A 56 -5.78 -3.95 11.73
N VAL A 57 -6.27 -4.94 10.99
CA VAL A 57 -6.08 -4.98 9.53
C VAL A 57 -7.42 -5.09 8.81
N MET A 58 -7.60 -4.23 7.80
CA MET A 58 -8.67 -4.33 6.80
C MET A 58 -8.07 -4.78 5.47
N VAL A 59 -8.78 -5.67 4.75
CA VAL A 59 -8.40 -6.07 3.38
C VAL A 59 -9.57 -5.78 2.44
N ALA A 60 -9.30 -5.03 1.38
CA ALA A 60 -10.29 -4.71 0.37
C ALA A 60 -9.68 -4.65 -1.04
N TYR A 61 -10.54 -4.74 -2.06
CA TYR A 61 -10.15 -4.70 -3.46
C TYR A 61 -10.79 -3.51 -4.17
N VAL A 62 -10.00 -2.82 -4.99
CA VAL A 62 -10.50 -1.77 -5.88
C VAL A 62 -10.95 -2.46 -7.17
N ARG A 63 -12.26 -2.50 -7.41
CA ARG A 63 -12.85 -3.29 -8.50
C ARG A 63 -13.96 -2.50 -9.20
N ALA A 64 -13.76 -2.19 -10.48
CA ALA A 64 -14.77 -1.62 -11.37
C ALA A 64 -15.58 -0.46 -10.75
N GLY A 65 -14.90 0.50 -10.12
CA GLY A 65 -15.55 1.66 -9.49
C GLY A 65 -16.26 1.34 -8.16
N SER A 66 -15.81 0.30 -7.45
CA SER A 66 -16.32 -0.04 -6.13
C SER A 66 -15.22 -0.59 -5.21
N LEU A 67 -15.33 -0.28 -3.92
CA LEU A 67 -14.50 -0.89 -2.87
C LEU A 67 -15.12 -2.21 -2.38
N GLN A 68 -14.48 -3.32 -2.70
CA GLN A 68 -14.89 -4.66 -2.28
C GLN A 68 -14.19 -5.04 -0.97
N VAL A 69 -14.80 -4.74 0.17
CA VAL A 69 -14.26 -5.10 1.50
C VAL A 69 -14.38 -6.62 1.70
N ARG A 70 -13.24 -7.30 1.82
CA ARG A 70 -13.15 -8.75 2.04
C ARG A 70 -13.04 -9.10 3.51
N GLN A 71 -12.38 -8.23 4.26
CA GLN A 71 -12.26 -8.30 5.71
C GLN A 71 -12.31 -6.86 6.24
N ALA A 72 -13.30 -6.56 7.07
CA ALA A 72 -13.32 -5.32 7.84
C ALA A 72 -12.19 -5.33 8.89
N PHE A 73 -11.83 -4.16 9.44
CA PHE A 73 -10.78 -4.08 10.46
C PHE A 73 -10.97 -5.12 11.57
N THR A 74 -9.98 -6.00 11.71
CA THR A 74 -9.93 -7.05 12.72
C THR A 74 -8.54 -7.13 13.33
N ASP A 75 -8.47 -7.48 14.62
CA ASP A 75 -7.25 -7.82 15.35
C ASP A 75 -6.82 -9.29 15.13
N ASP A 76 -7.67 -10.12 14.53
CA ASP A 76 -7.30 -11.45 14.05
C ASP A 76 -6.49 -11.32 12.74
N LEU A 77 -5.17 -11.18 12.90
CA LEU A 77 -4.23 -11.03 11.79
C LEU A 77 -4.21 -12.25 10.87
N GLU A 78 -4.54 -13.45 11.37
CA GLU A 78 -4.63 -14.64 10.54
C GLU A 78 -5.88 -14.60 9.65
N MET A 79 -7.01 -14.15 10.20
CA MET A 79 -8.24 -13.92 9.43
C MET A 79 -8.02 -12.87 8.34
N ALA A 80 -7.38 -11.74 8.67
CA ALA A 80 -7.02 -10.72 7.70
C ALA A 80 -6.08 -11.25 6.60
N ALA A 81 -5.05 -12.01 6.96
CA ALA A 81 -4.14 -12.60 5.98
C ALA A 81 -4.86 -13.59 5.04
N LYS A 82 -5.78 -14.42 5.56
CA LYS A 82 -6.57 -15.36 4.76
C LYS A 82 -7.56 -14.67 3.82
N ALA A 83 -7.98 -13.44 4.11
CA ALA A 83 -8.91 -12.69 3.27
C ALA A 83 -8.29 -12.25 1.92
N LEU A 84 -6.95 -12.19 1.84
CA LEU A 84 -6.24 -11.93 0.58
C LEU A 84 -6.46 -13.07 -0.42
N ARG A 85 -6.85 -12.69 -1.64
CA ARG A 85 -6.95 -13.55 -2.83
C ARG A 85 -6.15 -12.98 -4.00
N VAL A 86 -5.86 -13.81 -4.99
CA VAL A 86 -5.27 -13.36 -6.24
C VAL A 86 -6.19 -12.33 -6.91
N PRO A 87 -5.66 -11.19 -7.43
CA PRO A 87 -6.43 -10.26 -8.26
C PRO A 87 -7.05 -11.00 -9.46
N VAL A 88 -8.21 -10.53 -9.93
CA VAL A 88 -8.85 -11.12 -11.12
C VAL A 88 -7.98 -10.97 -12.36
N GLY A 89 -7.25 -9.86 -12.50
CA GLY A 89 -6.32 -9.64 -13.61
C GLY A 89 -7.04 -9.56 -14.96
N SER A 90 -8.18 -8.87 -15.01
CA SER A 90 -8.97 -8.68 -16.22
C SER A 90 -9.34 -7.22 -16.40
N THR A 91 -9.26 -6.72 -17.64
CA THR A 91 -9.72 -5.38 -17.98
C THR A 91 -11.21 -5.17 -17.74
N ALA A 92 -12.00 -6.25 -17.68
CA ALA A 92 -13.43 -6.19 -17.35
C ALA A 92 -13.71 -5.72 -15.91
N VAL A 93 -12.70 -5.74 -15.04
CA VAL A 93 -12.81 -5.25 -13.65
C VAL A 93 -11.96 -4.02 -13.37
N SER A 94 -11.36 -3.43 -14.41
CA SER A 94 -10.51 -2.24 -14.27
C SER A 94 -11.32 -1.07 -13.70
N PRO A 95 -10.80 -0.39 -12.65
CA PRO A 95 -11.36 0.88 -12.23
C PRO A 95 -11.01 1.98 -13.24
N TYR A 96 -11.83 3.03 -13.32
CA TYR A 96 -11.46 4.23 -14.07
C TYR A 96 -10.40 5.06 -13.35
N ASN A 97 -10.39 5.03 -12.03
CA ASN A 97 -9.35 5.54 -11.16
C ASN A 97 -9.44 4.82 -9.80
N PRO A 98 -8.33 4.63 -9.06
CA PRO A 98 -8.38 3.97 -7.76
C PRO A 98 -8.76 4.90 -6.60
N TYR A 99 -8.78 6.23 -6.83
CA TYR A 99 -8.80 7.23 -5.76
C TYR A 99 -10.18 7.42 -5.12
N VAL A 100 -11.25 7.15 -5.88
CA VAL A 100 -12.61 7.08 -5.31
C VAL A 100 -12.67 5.98 -4.25
N GLU A 101 -12.15 4.80 -4.53
CA GLU A 101 -12.15 3.69 -3.58
C GLU A 101 -11.16 3.91 -2.42
N VAL A 102 -10.06 4.64 -2.65
CA VAL A 102 -9.21 5.11 -1.55
C VAL A 102 -10.01 5.99 -0.60
N ILE A 103 -10.81 6.93 -1.09
CA ILE A 103 -11.68 7.78 -0.25
C ILE A 103 -12.67 6.93 0.54
N GLU A 104 -13.30 5.94 -0.09
CA GLU A 104 -14.22 5.02 0.59
C GLU A 104 -13.53 4.22 1.70
N ALA A 105 -12.31 3.75 1.45
CA ALA A 105 -11.52 3.00 2.43
C ALA A 105 -11.06 3.90 3.59
N LEU A 106 -10.64 5.14 3.31
CA LEU A 106 -10.26 6.11 4.32
C LEU A 106 -11.41 6.38 5.31
N ARG A 107 -12.65 6.41 4.82
CA ARG A 107 -13.85 6.54 5.66
C ARG A 107 -14.14 5.34 6.57
N LYS A 108 -13.43 4.21 6.40
CA LYS A 108 -13.54 3.03 7.27
C LYS A 108 -12.63 3.09 8.50
N PHE A 109 -11.68 4.02 8.56
CA PHE A 109 -10.88 4.23 9.76
C PHE A 109 -11.72 4.90 10.84
N GLU A 110 -11.68 4.33 12.05
CA GLU A 110 -12.28 4.93 13.23
C GLU A 110 -11.55 6.23 13.60
N GLU A 111 -12.32 7.24 14.01
CA GLU A 111 -11.77 8.53 14.47
C GLU A 111 -11.40 8.43 15.96
N GLY A 112 -10.24 8.99 16.35
CA GLY A 112 -9.83 9.08 17.76
C GLY A 112 -9.23 7.80 18.38
N GLY A 113 -8.85 6.80 17.57
CA GLY A 113 -8.12 5.62 18.05
C GLY A 113 -6.70 5.93 18.51
N GLN A 114 -6.15 5.08 19.39
CA GLN A 114 -4.78 5.23 19.92
C GLN A 114 -3.69 4.78 18.92
N ASN A 115 -4.03 3.85 18.02
CA ASN A 115 -3.11 3.34 17.01
C ASN A 115 -2.96 4.36 15.86
N PRO A 116 -1.74 4.55 15.33
CA PRO A 116 -1.56 5.24 14.06
C PRO A 116 -2.33 4.56 12.93
N ASN A 117 -2.84 5.36 11.99
CA ASN A 117 -3.57 4.87 10.83
C ASN A 117 -2.67 4.89 9.58
N ALA A 118 -2.63 3.76 8.88
CA ALA A 118 -1.92 3.62 7.62
C ALA A 118 -2.79 2.92 6.57
N LEU A 119 -2.65 3.33 5.31
CA LEU A 119 -3.26 2.66 4.17
C LEU A 119 -2.16 2.20 3.21
N LEU A 120 -2.10 0.92 2.89
CA LEU A 120 -1.26 0.38 1.82
C LEU A 120 -2.10 0.18 0.56
N LEU A 121 -1.83 0.97 -0.47
CA LEU A 121 -2.43 0.85 -1.79
C LEU A 121 -1.50 0.07 -2.73
N ILE A 122 -1.95 -1.07 -3.22
CA ILE A 122 -1.29 -1.83 -4.28
C ILE A 122 -2.08 -1.59 -5.56
N SER A 123 -1.54 -0.76 -6.47
CA SER A 123 -2.25 -0.23 -7.62
C SER A 123 -1.28 0.17 -8.73
N ASP A 124 -1.79 0.30 -9.95
CA ASP A 124 -1.05 0.91 -11.05
C ASP A 124 -1.11 2.44 -11.03
N GLY A 125 -1.96 3.02 -10.18
CA GLY A 125 -2.08 4.46 -9.92
C GLY A 125 -2.72 5.26 -11.05
N LEU A 126 -3.20 4.59 -12.10
CA LEU A 126 -3.66 5.30 -13.29
C LEU A 126 -5.07 5.83 -13.07
N ASP A 127 -5.27 7.10 -13.42
CA ASP A 127 -6.58 7.73 -13.47
C ASP A 127 -6.91 8.08 -14.93
N THR A 128 -7.86 7.36 -15.51
CA THR A 128 -8.35 7.58 -16.87
C THR A 128 -9.74 8.23 -16.88
N SER A 129 -10.27 8.63 -15.72
CA SER A 129 -11.66 9.11 -15.57
C SER A 129 -11.96 10.38 -16.37
N ARG A 130 -10.93 11.13 -16.77
CA ARG A 130 -11.03 12.36 -17.58
C ARG A 130 -10.36 12.27 -18.96
N GLY A 131 -10.16 11.05 -19.46
CA GLY A 131 -9.47 10.81 -20.72
C GLY A 131 -7.94 10.81 -20.58
N PHE A 132 -7.27 10.33 -21.64
CA PHE A 132 -5.82 10.21 -21.73
C PHE A 132 -5.29 11.28 -22.69
N ASP A 133 -5.53 12.56 -22.38
CA ASP A 133 -5.02 13.70 -23.15
C ASP A 133 -3.98 14.50 -22.36
N ILE A 134 -2.97 14.98 -23.08
CA ILE A 134 -1.64 15.43 -22.62
C ILE A 134 -1.69 16.56 -21.57
N ASP A 135 -2.82 17.26 -21.44
CA ASP A 135 -2.99 18.41 -20.54
C ASP A 135 -3.77 18.11 -19.24
N SER A 136 -4.40 16.93 -19.09
CA SER A 136 -5.35 16.66 -17.98
C SER A 136 -4.85 15.70 -16.89
N ALA A 137 -3.72 15.01 -17.09
CA ALA A 137 -3.34 13.85 -16.26
C ALA A 137 -2.48 14.14 -15.01
N ALA A 138 -2.17 15.41 -14.69
CA ALA A 138 -1.29 15.75 -13.55
C ALA A 138 -2.04 16.16 -12.26
N ASN A 139 -3.35 16.44 -12.34
CA ASN A 139 -4.16 16.89 -11.21
C ASN A 139 -5.57 16.30 -11.32
N THR A 140 -5.73 15.03 -10.98
CA THR A 140 -7.09 14.46 -10.96
C THR A 140 -7.80 14.85 -9.68
N ILE A 141 -9.07 15.25 -9.82
CA ILE A 141 -9.86 15.78 -8.69
C ILE A 141 -9.97 14.73 -7.58
N ASP A 142 -10.09 13.46 -7.95
CA ASP A 142 -10.24 12.38 -6.98
C ASP A 142 -8.94 12.06 -6.25
N LEU A 143 -7.77 12.18 -6.90
CA LEU A 143 -6.47 12.15 -6.21
C LEU A 143 -6.38 13.23 -5.14
N LEU A 144 -6.68 14.48 -5.48
CA LEU A 144 -6.64 15.60 -4.51
C LEU A 144 -7.64 15.40 -3.36
N ARG A 145 -8.83 14.89 -3.65
CA ARG A 145 -9.82 14.55 -2.63
C ARG A 145 -9.33 13.44 -1.72
N SER A 146 -8.68 12.41 -2.26
CA SER A 146 -8.12 11.31 -1.47
C SER A 146 -7.00 11.79 -0.53
N ILE A 147 -6.13 12.69 -0.98
CA ILE A 147 -5.10 13.33 -0.14
C ILE A 147 -5.76 14.14 0.98
N LYS A 148 -6.76 14.97 0.65
CA LYS A 148 -7.48 15.77 1.65
C LYS A 148 -8.17 14.91 2.70
N GLU A 149 -8.84 13.84 2.30
CA GLU A 149 -9.52 12.93 3.22
C GLU A 149 -8.53 12.13 4.08
N ALA A 150 -7.39 11.72 3.52
CA ALA A 150 -6.35 11.03 4.26
C ALA A 150 -5.76 11.93 5.35
N ASN A 151 -5.42 13.18 5.02
CA ASN A 151 -4.92 14.16 5.98
C ASN A 151 -5.95 14.51 7.05
N LYS A 152 -7.22 14.69 6.67
CA LYS A 152 -8.32 14.92 7.62
C LYS A 152 -8.44 13.80 8.67
N ARG A 153 -8.14 12.56 8.27
CA ARG A 153 -8.25 11.36 9.10
C ARG A 153 -6.93 10.91 9.72
N ASN A 154 -5.87 11.69 9.52
CA ASN A 154 -4.51 11.36 9.94
C ASN A 154 -4.08 9.94 9.49
N VAL A 155 -4.32 9.61 8.22
CA VAL A 155 -3.97 8.32 7.62
C VAL A 155 -2.79 8.51 6.68
N ALA A 156 -1.65 7.87 6.98
CA ALA A 156 -0.51 7.84 6.08
C ALA A 156 -0.75 6.83 4.94
N VAL A 157 -0.64 7.27 3.68
CA VAL A 157 -0.84 6.39 2.53
C VAL A 157 0.50 5.91 1.98
N TYR A 158 0.74 4.62 2.03
CA TYR A 158 1.86 3.96 1.35
C TYR A 158 1.37 3.31 0.07
N SER A 159 2.18 3.34 -0.98
CA SER A 159 1.78 2.82 -2.28
C SER A 159 2.80 1.85 -2.83
N PHE A 160 2.39 0.66 -3.25
CA PHE A 160 3.19 -0.25 -4.06
C PHE A 160 2.70 -0.17 -5.50
N TYR A 161 3.58 0.26 -6.40
CA TYR A 161 3.26 0.20 -7.82
C TYR A 161 3.22 -1.25 -8.29
N ALA A 162 2.13 -1.62 -8.93
CA ALA A 162 2.03 -2.84 -9.71
C ALA A 162 1.24 -2.56 -10.99
N PRO A 163 1.70 -2.99 -12.17
CA PRO A 163 0.97 -2.73 -13.41
C PRO A 163 -0.35 -3.52 -13.44
N SER A 164 -1.37 -2.94 -14.08
CA SER A 164 -2.59 -3.64 -14.46
C SER A 164 -2.40 -4.43 -15.75
N VAL A 165 -3.35 -5.32 -16.07
CA VAL A 165 -3.42 -5.94 -17.40
C VAL A 165 -3.83 -4.96 -18.51
N GLY A 166 -4.14 -3.71 -18.15
CA GLY A 166 -4.52 -2.62 -19.06
C GLY A 166 -3.32 -1.79 -19.53
N LEU A 167 -3.53 -0.47 -19.65
CA LEU A 167 -2.58 0.47 -20.24
C LEU A 167 -1.19 0.44 -19.61
N THR A 168 -1.09 0.27 -18.29
CA THR A 168 0.18 0.31 -17.56
C THR A 168 1.06 -0.92 -17.78
N SER A 169 0.58 -1.96 -18.48
CA SER A 169 1.42 -3.10 -18.88
C SER A 169 2.29 -2.86 -20.12
N TRP A 170 1.94 -1.88 -20.97
CA TRP A 170 2.62 -1.66 -22.25
C TRP A 170 2.85 -0.19 -22.61
N ASN A 171 2.18 0.76 -21.95
CA ASN A 171 2.31 2.19 -22.25
C ASN A 171 3.17 2.91 -21.20
N SER A 172 4.38 3.32 -21.59
CA SER A 172 5.33 4.00 -20.69
C SER A 172 4.83 5.34 -20.13
N ARG A 173 3.98 6.07 -20.85
CA ARG A 173 3.37 7.31 -20.35
C ARG A 173 2.34 7.00 -19.27
N ALA A 174 1.51 5.97 -19.47
CA ALA A 174 0.56 5.51 -18.46
C ALA A 174 1.28 5.06 -17.18
N ILE A 175 2.39 4.32 -17.30
CA ILE A 175 3.25 3.96 -16.16
C ILE A 175 3.74 5.22 -15.43
N GLY A 176 4.28 6.20 -16.17
CA GLY A 176 4.78 7.44 -15.59
C GLY A 176 3.71 8.24 -14.84
N TYR A 177 2.52 8.37 -15.41
CA TYR A 177 1.39 9.04 -14.75
C TYR A 177 0.94 8.28 -13.50
N GLY A 178 0.78 6.96 -13.59
CA GLY A 178 0.39 6.14 -12.45
C GLY A 178 1.37 6.25 -11.29
N GLN A 179 2.67 6.10 -11.56
CA GLN A 179 3.72 6.26 -10.54
C GLN A 179 3.77 7.68 -9.96
N SER A 180 3.59 8.72 -10.79
CA SER A 180 3.53 10.11 -10.33
C SER A 180 2.37 10.33 -9.35
N SER A 181 1.19 9.84 -9.69
CA SER A 181 -0.01 9.98 -8.86
C SER A 181 0.11 9.22 -7.53
N LEU A 182 0.66 7.99 -7.54
CA LEU A 182 0.97 7.25 -6.31
C LEU A 182 2.01 7.97 -5.44
N ASN A 183 3.06 8.50 -6.06
CA ASN A 183 4.11 9.24 -5.35
C ASN A 183 3.54 10.49 -4.68
N ARG A 184 2.68 11.22 -5.39
CA ARG A 184 2.01 12.40 -4.85
C ARG A 184 1.06 12.05 -3.71
N LEU A 185 0.18 11.06 -3.89
CA LEU A 185 -0.74 10.59 -2.84
C LEU A 185 0.03 10.24 -1.58
N SER A 186 1.10 9.45 -1.72
CA SER A 186 1.87 8.99 -0.59
C SER A 186 2.63 10.11 0.12
N ASN A 187 3.36 10.95 -0.61
CA ASN A 187 4.17 11.99 0.02
C ASN A 187 3.31 13.09 0.68
N GLU A 188 2.20 13.48 0.05
CA GLU A 188 1.31 14.52 0.59
C GLU A 188 0.45 14.03 1.78
N THR A 189 0.51 12.74 2.12
CA THR A 189 -0.18 12.14 3.28
C THR A 189 0.78 11.63 4.34
N GLY A 190 2.09 11.90 4.21
CA GLY A 190 3.10 11.45 5.16
C GLY A 190 3.45 9.96 5.06
N GLY A 191 3.10 9.30 3.95
CA GLY A 191 3.56 7.96 3.61
C GLY A 191 4.64 7.98 2.52
N ARG A 192 4.84 6.85 1.84
CA ARG A 192 5.83 6.69 0.75
C ARG A 192 5.35 5.75 -0.34
N ALA A 193 5.71 6.07 -1.58
CA ALA A 193 5.50 5.18 -2.72
C ALA A 193 6.76 4.33 -3.00
N PHE A 194 6.54 3.07 -3.35
CA PHE A 194 7.59 2.07 -3.59
C PHE A 194 7.43 1.48 -5.00
N PHE A 195 8.46 1.70 -5.81
CA PHE A 195 8.60 1.18 -7.17
C PHE A 195 10.07 1.15 -7.56
N GLN A 196 10.44 0.34 -8.56
CA GLN A 196 11.82 0.25 -9.06
C GLN A 196 11.83 0.35 -10.59
N GLY A 197 12.14 1.55 -11.09
CA GLY A 197 12.05 1.85 -12.51
C GLY A 197 10.61 1.70 -13.03
N SER A 198 10.46 1.29 -14.29
CA SER A 198 9.16 1.03 -14.92
C SER A 198 8.64 -0.39 -14.71
N SER A 199 9.39 -1.24 -14.00
CA SER A 199 9.11 -2.68 -13.88
C SER A 199 8.68 -3.06 -12.46
N PHE A 200 7.77 -4.03 -12.39
CA PHE A 200 7.43 -4.69 -11.14
C PHE A 200 8.55 -5.67 -10.75
N VAL A 201 9.13 -5.51 -9.56
CA VAL A 201 10.24 -6.36 -9.09
C VAL A 201 9.72 -7.45 -8.18
N THR A 202 9.52 -7.15 -6.89
CA THR A 202 8.97 -8.06 -5.87
C THR A 202 8.37 -7.22 -4.75
N PHE A 203 7.40 -7.76 -4.02
CA PHE A 203 6.90 -7.10 -2.80
C PHE A 203 7.85 -7.24 -1.62
N ASP A 204 8.71 -8.26 -1.58
CA ASP A 204 9.68 -8.43 -0.49
C ASP A 204 10.50 -7.16 -0.23
N SER A 205 11.09 -6.58 -1.28
CA SER A 205 11.90 -5.36 -1.13
C SER A 205 11.07 -4.13 -0.74
N TYR A 206 9.81 -4.07 -1.17
CA TYR A 206 8.90 -2.98 -0.81
C TYR A 206 8.44 -3.10 0.64
N PHE A 207 8.13 -4.31 1.11
CA PHE A 207 7.79 -4.56 2.52
C PHE A 207 8.98 -4.31 3.45
N ASP A 208 10.20 -4.66 3.07
CA ASP A 208 11.38 -4.38 3.90
C ASP A 208 11.55 -2.87 4.11
N ARG A 209 11.36 -2.06 3.06
CA ARG A 209 11.40 -0.59 3.16
C ARG A 209 10.17 0.00 3.86
N LEU A 210 9.00 -0.62 3.72
CA LEU A 210 7.78 -0.22 4.41
C LEU A 210 7.96 -0.39 5.93
N ARG A 211 8.48 -1.53 6.38
CA ARG A 211 8.73 -1.79 7.81
C ARG A 211 9.69 -0.75 8.41
N GLN A 212 10.78 -0.43 7.71
CA GLN A 212 11.69 0.63 8.11
C GLN A 212 10.97 1.98 8.22
N THR A 213 10.21 2.36 7.19
CA THR A 213 9.50 3.65 7.17
C THR A 213 8.45 3.76 8.30
N LEU A 214 7.70 2.69 8.55
CA LEU A 214 6.72 2.66 9.65
C LEU A 214 7.41 2.83 11.00
N ASN A 215 8.54 2.15 11.23
CA ASN A 215 9.28 2.26 12.48
C ASN A 215 9.86 3.67 12.68
N ASP A 216 10.51 4.24 11.66
CA ASP A 216 11.11 5.58 11.72
C ASP A 216 10.05 6.67 12.01
N GLN A 217 8.87 6.52 11.41
CA GLN A 217 7.77 7.47 11.54
C GLN A 217 7.14 7.42 12.93
N TYR A 218 6.99 6.22 13.50
CA TYR A 218 6.39 6.06 14.83
C TYR A 218 7.38 6.21 15.97
N SER A 219 8.69 6.04 15.75
CA SER A 219 9.71 6.35 16.75
C SER A 219 9.88 7.84 17.01
N THR A 220 9.55 8.69 16.01
CA THR A 220 9.68 10.16 16.10
C THR A 220 8.45 10.81 16.75
N ALA A 221 7.35 10.06 16.94
CA ALA A 221 6.10 10.54 17.51
C ALA A 221 6.01 10.42 19.05
N TYR A 222 7.04 9.83 19.68
CA TYR A 222 7.20 9.69 21.14
C TYR A 222 8.42 10.47 21.63
#